data_AF-A0A1I3D8Q9-F1
#
_entry.id   AF-A0A1I3D8Q9-F1
#
_cell.length_a   1.000
_cell.length_b   1.000
_cell.length_c   1.000
_cell.angle_alpha   90.00
_cell.angle_beta   90.00
_cell.angle_gamma   90.00
#
_symmetry.space_group_name_H-M   'P 1'
#
loop_
_entity.id
_entity.type
_entity.pdbx_description
1 polymer ?
#
loop_
_entity_poly.entity_id
_entity_poly.type
_entity_poly.pdbx_seq_one_letter_code
_entity_poly.pdbx_strand_id
1 'polypeptide(L)'
;MSNFRKWGSPRSPRKYSRFTWVLGFMGFLGFRYFFSYEISDLFNFSFFAFFSTYFTARLAAEMPDERYKENQLKAKATTMFVPAITLFAIGVGISSFSISYKVIVLIAALGWSATFITYALAFWYYEKH
;
A
#
# COMPACT_ATOMS: atom_id res chain seq x y z
N MET A 1 3.59 -25.72 -45.86
CA MET A 1 4.30 -24.99 -44.79
C MET A 1 3.33 -24.77 -43.64
N SER A 2 3.44 -25.57 -42.57
CA SER A 2 2.59 -25.48 -41.38
C SER A 2 3.13 -24.42 -40.42
N ASN A 3 2.32 -23.40 -40.14
CA ASN A 3 2.64 -22.35 -39.18
C ASN A 3 2.51 -22.88 -37.75
N PHE A 4 3.64 -23.25 -37.13
CA PHE A 4 3.70 -23.52 -35.70
C PHE A 4 3.49 -22.23 -34.91
N ARG A 5 2.28 -22.08 -34.37
CA ARG A 5 1.92 -21.02 -33.42
C ARG A 5 2.76 -21.21 -32.15
N LYS A 6 3.81 -20.40 -31.99
CA LYS A 6 4.64 -20.36 -30.77
C LYS A 6 3.74 -19.98 -29.59
N TRP A 7 3.32 -20.99 -28.83
CA TRP A 7 2.72 -20.79 -27.52
C TRP A 7 3.75 -20.09 -26.63
N GLY A 8 3.43 -18.87 -26.20
CA GLY A 8 4.24 -18.14 -25.23
C GLY A 8 4.42 -19.01 -23.99
N SER A 9 5.68 -19.24 -23.59
CA SER A 9 6.03 -19.96 -22.38
C SER A 9 5.21 -19.45 -21.18
N PRO A 10 4.66 -20.33 -20.31
CA PRO A 10 4.02 -19.89 -19.08
C PRO A 10 4.99 -19.01 -18.31
N ARG A 11 4.63 -17.74 -18.10
CA ARG A 11 5.46 -16.83 -17.30
C ARG A 11 5.62 -17.46 -15.93
N SER A 12 6.86 -17.77 -15.52
CA SER A 12 7.15 -18.33 -14.21
C SER A 12 6.45 -17.48 -13.14
N PRO A 13 5.73 -18.07 -12.18
CA PRO A 13 5.08 -17.30 -11.12
C PRO A 13 6.14 -16.42 -10.45
N ARG A 14 5.90 -15.11 -10.41
CA ARG A 14 6.81 -14.16 -9.75
C ARG A 14 7.02 -14.67 -8.33
N LYS A 15 8.25 -15.07 -7.98
CA LYS A 15 8.65 -15.36 -6.60
C LYS A 15 8.50 -14.06 -5.80
N TYR A 16 7.31 -13.79 -5.29
CA TYR A 16 7.11 -12.75 -4.30
C TYR A 16 7.95 -13.15 -3.08
N SER A 17 8.87 -12.30 -2.67
CA SER A 17 9.61 -12.49 -1.42
C SER A 17 8.58 -12.57 -0.29
N ARG A 18 8.43 -13.77 0.28
CA ARG A 18 7.42 -14.07 1.31
C ARG A 18 7.61 -13.26 2.60
N PHE A 19 8.73 -12.54 2.73
CA PHE A 19 9.14 -11.85 3.95
C PHE A 19 9.15 -10.31 3.84
N THR A 20 8.75 -9.72 2.70
CA THR A 20 8.75 -8.24 2.55
C THR A 20 7.84 -7.54 3.56
N TRP A 21 6.80 -8.21 4.04
CA TRP A 21 5.89 -7.67 5.06
C TRP A 21 6.56 -7.45 6.42
N VAL A 22 7.66 -8.15 6.71
CA VAL A 22 8.43 -7.99 7.97
C VAL A 22 9.06 -6.60 8.04
N LEU A 23 9.35 -5.97 6.89
CA LEU A 23 9.79 -4.57 6.84
C LEU A 23 8.73 -3.61 7.42
N GLY A 24 7.46 -4.01 7.46
CA GLY A 24 6.39 -3.27 8.11
C GLY A 24 6.66 -3.00 9.60
N PHE A 25 7.36 -3.91 10.29
CA PHE A 25 7.70 -3.70 11.70
C PHE A 25 8.66 -2.53 11.93
N MET A 26 9.42 -2.11 10.91
CA MET A 26 10.23 -0.89 11.02
C MET A 26 9.38 0.35 11.27
N GLY A 27 8.08 0.32 10.94
CA GLY A 27 7.17 1.42 11.25
C GLY A 27 6.96 1.68 12.73
N PHE A 28 7.18 0.70 13.60
CA PHE A 28 7.13 0.91 15.05
C PHE A 28 8.29 1.79 15.55
N LEU A 29 9.38 1.89 14.80
CA LEU A 29 10.45 2.85 15.11
C LEU A 29 9.94 4.30 15.06
N GLY A 30 8.80 4.57 14.40
CA GLY A 30 8.21 5.91 14.41
C GLY A 30 7.74 6.38 15.77
N PHE A 31 7.45 5.48 16.71
CA PHE A 31 7.14 5.86 18.09
C PHE A 31 8.36 6.43 18.84
N ARG A 32 9.58 6.20 18.35
CA ARG A 32 10.80 6.79 18.91
C ARG A 32 10.78 8.33 18.84
N TYR A 33 10.01 8.91 17.91
CA TYR A 33 9.77 10.35 17.84
C TYR A 33 9.34 10.96 19.17
N PHE A 34 8.53 10.26 19.98
CA PHE A 34 8.07 10.77 21.27
C PHE A 34 9.20 10.93 22.30
N PHE A 35 10.35 10.30 22.06
CA PHE A 35 11.53 10.39 22.90
C PHE A 35 12.64 11.25 22.27
N SER A 36 12.88 11.11 20.96
CA SER A 36 13.96 11.80 20.24
C SER A 36 13.59 13.19 19.74
N TYR A 37 12.30 13.45 19.50
CA TYR A 37 11.77 14.62 18.79
C TYR A 37 12.31 14.81 17.36
N GLU A 38 12.94 13.79 16.78
CA GLU A 38 13.50 13.84 15.43
C GLU A 38 12.45 13.52 14.35
N ILE A 39 12.39 14.35 13.31
CA ILE A 39 11.40 14.19 12.22
C ILE A 39 11.67 12.94 11.38
N SER A 40 12.93 12.51 11.29
CA SER A 40 13.35 11.24 10.67
C SER A 40 12.56 10.06 11.23
N ASP A 41 12.26 10.06 12.54
CA ASP A 41 11.49 9.00 13.17
C ASP A 41 10.05 8.97 12.65
N LEU A 42 9.41 10.12 12.41
CA LEU A 42 8.05 10.17 11.87
C LEU A 42 7.95 9.54 10.47
N PHE A 43 9.01 9.61 9.67
CA PHE A 43 9.02 8.96 8.36
C PHE A 43 8.95 7.44 8.47
N ASN A 44 9.43 6.84 9.56
CA ASN A 44 9.36 5.39 9.75
C ASN A 44 7.92 4.89 9.71
N PHE A 45 6.92 5.67 10.10
CA PHE A 45 5.50 5.26 10.00
C PHE A 45 5.08 4.87 8.57
N SER A 46 5.74 5.41 7.53
CA SER A 46 5.48 5.02 6.15
C SER A 46 5.78 3.55 5.87
N PHE A 47 6.68 2.92 6.65
CA PHE A 47 7.01 1.50 6.51
C PHE A 47 5.84 0.59 6.83
N PHE A 48 4.84 1.03 7.59
CA PHE A 48 3.61 0.24 7.77
C PHE A 48 2.90 -0.09 6.45
N ALA A 49 3.15 0.66 5.37
CA ALA A 49 2.71 0.31 4.02
C ALA A 49 3.16 -1.09 3.59
N PHE A 50 4.32 -1.56 4.04
CA PHE A 50 4.85 -2.88 3.69
C PHE A 50 4.01 -4.03 4.22
N PHE A 51 3.18 -3.83 5.25
CA PHE A 51 2.22 -4.86 5.69
C PHE A 51 1.20 -5.22 4.60
N SER A 52 0.90 -4.30 3.68
CA SER A 52 0.04 -4.59 2.51
C SER A 52 0.57 -5.74 1.65
N THR A 53 1.91 -5.91 1.60
CA THR A 53 2.56 -6.96 0.79
C THR A 53 2.24 -8.36 1.28
N TYR A 54 1.90 -8.54 2.57
CA TYR A 54 1.43 -9.81 3.11
C TYR A 54 0.13 -10.27 2.43
N PHE A 55 -0.84 -9.34 2.32
CA PHE A 55 -2.12 -9.60 1.67
C PHE A 55 -1.95 -9.81 0.17
N THR A 56 -1.14 -8.98 -0.48
CA THR A 56 -0.84 -9.12 -1.92
C THR A 56 -0.13 -10.44 -2.23
N ALA A 57 0.79 -10.89 -1.38
CA ALA A 57 1.47 -12.17 -1.55
C ALA A 57 0.53 -13.37 -1.37
N ARG A 58 -0.46 -13.25 -0.46
CA ARG A 58 -1.51 -14.27 -0.27
C ARG A 58 -2.43 -14.37 -1.49
N LEU A 59 -2.84 -13.23 -2.05
CA LEU A 59 -3.70 -13.16 -3.24
C LEU A 59 -2.96 -13.57 -4.52
N ALA A 60 -1.66 -13.30 -4.62
CA ALA A 60 -0.85 -13.74 -5.76
C ALA A 60 -0.62 -15.27 -5.82
N ALA A 61 -0.95 -16.00 -4.76
CA ALA A 61 -0.92 -17.46 -4.74
C ALA A 61 -2.19 -18.09 -5.34
N GLU A 62 -3.31 -17.34 -5.40
CA GLU A 62 -4.52 -17.72 -6.11
C GLU A 62 -4.37 -17.38 -7.62
N MET A 63 -4.76 -18.30 -8.50
CA MET A 63 -4.49 -18.20 -9.95
C MET A 63 -5.09 -16.92 -10.55
N PRO A 64 -4.35 -16.18 -11.41
CA PRO A 64 -4.83 -14.94 -11.99
C PRO A 64 -5.81 -15.21 -13.15
N ASP A 65 -7.10 -15.24 -12.85
CA ASP A 65 -8.18 -15.27 -13.84
C ASP A 65 -8.54 -13.87 -14.36
N GLU A 66 -9.34 -13.77 -15.43
CA GLU A 66 -9.82 -12.47 -15.96
C GLU A 66 -10.57 -11.64 -14.91
N ARG A 67 -11.27 -12.32 -13.98
CA ARG A 67 -11.97 -11.72 -12.84
C ARG A 67 -11.03 -11.01 -11.85
N TYR A 68 -9.80 -11.50 -11.71
CA TYR A 68 -8.76 -10.88 -10.86
C TYR A 68 -8.43 -9.46 -11.32
N LYS A 69 -8.39 -9.21 -12.63
CA LYS A 69 -8.07 -7.88 -13.18
C LYS A 69 -9.18 -6.86 -12.95
N GLU A 70 -10.44 -7.27 -13.06
CA GLU A 70 -11.58 -6.40 -12.77
C GLU A 70 -11.65 -6.05 -11.28
N ASN A 71 -11.43 -7.03 -10.40
CA ASN A 71 -11.36 -6.82 -8.96
C ASN A 71 -10.20 -5.90 -8.56
N GLN A 72 -9.04 -6.04 -9.20
CA GLN A 72 -7.91 -5.11 -9.03
C GLN A 72 -8.30 -3.67 -9.38
N LEU A 73 -9.02 -3.46 -10.48
CA LEU A 73 -9.42 -2.13 -10.94
C LEU A 73 -10.43 -1.48 -9.99
N LYS A 74 -11.44 -2.25 -9.53
CA LYS A 74 -12.39 -1.78 -8.51
C LYS A 74 -11.71 -1.43 -7.20
N ALA A 75 -10.80 -2.29 -6.71
CA ALA A 75 -10.03 -2.02 -5.51
C ALA A 75 -9.17 -0.75 -5.64
N LYS A 76 -8.53 -0.52 -6.79
CA LYS A 76 -7.77 0.71 -7.06
C LYS A 76 -8.66 1.94 -7.06
N ALA A 77 -9.84 1.87 -7.69
CA ALA A 77 -10.78 2.98 -7.76
C ALA A 77 -11.23 3.41 -6.35
N THR A 78 -11.62 2.46 -5.49
CA THR A 78 -12.01 2.75 -4.10
C THR A 78 -10.83 3.26 -3.27
N THR A 79 -9.62 2.77 -3.53
CA THR A 79 -8.45 3.17 -2.73
C THR A 79 -7.94 4.56 -3.10
N MET A 80 -8.23 5.06 -4.30
CA MET A 80 -7.79 6.39 -4.75
C MET A 80 -8.34 7.53 -3.88
N PHE A 81 -9.45 7.31 -3.17
CA PHE A 81 -10.00 8.28 -2.22
C PHE A 81 -9.13 8.48 -0.98
N VAL A 82 -8.38 7.47 -0.53
CA VAL A 82 -7.54 7.56 0.67
C VAL A 82 -6.41 8.60 0.55
N PRO A 83 -5.56 8.59 -0.50
CA PRO A 83 -4.54 9.61 -0.68
C PRO A 83 -5.15 10.98 -0.99
N ALA A 84 -6.31 11.02 -1.67
CA ALA A 84 -7.02 12.27 -1.94
C ALA A 84 -7.49 12.94 -0.64
N ILE A 85 -8.12 12.19 0.27
CA ILE A 85 -8.55 12.68 1.59
C ILE A 85 -7.33 13.09 2.42
N THR A 86 -6.24 12.31 2.38
CA THR A 86 -4.99 12.64 3.09
C THR A 86 -4.43 13.98 2.62
N LEU A 87 -4.28 14.19 1.31
CA LEU A 87 -3.79 15.44 0.75
C LEU A 87 -4.71 16.62 1.06
N PHE A 88 -6.02 16.40 0.97
CA PHE A 88 -7.02 17.40 1.31
C PHE A 88 -6.92 17.81 2.79
N ALA A 89 -6.76 16.84 3.70
CA ALA A 89 -6.57 17.10 5.13
C ALA A 89 -5.29 17.91 5.41
N ILE A 90 -4.19 17.60 4.71
CA ILE A 90 -2.94 18.39 4.80
C ILE A 90 -3.20 19.83 4.32
N GLY A 91 -3.85 20.00 3.17
CA GLY A 91 -4.16 21.31 2.61
C GLY A 91 -5.02 22.17 3.56
N VAL A 92 -6.13 21.61 4.06
CA VAL A 92 -7.00 22.27 5.05
C VAL A 92 -6.25 22.57 6.34
N GLY A 93 -5.42 21.64 6.83
CA GLY A 93 -4.62 21.84 8.03
C GLY A 93 -3.66 23.01 7.92
N ILE A 94 -2.98 23.16 6.78
CA ILE A 94 -2.07 24.29 6.52
C ILE A 94 -2.87 25.60 6.43
N SER A 95 -3.96 25.62 5.66
CA SER A 95 -4.73 26.85 5.42
C SER A 95 -5.53 27.34 6.62
N SER A 96 -6.07 26.45 7.44
CA SER A 96 -7.03 26.80 8.51
C SER A 96 -6.45 26.72 9.92
N PHE A 97 -5.42 25.89 10.16
CA PHE A 97 -4.98 25.55 11.52
C PHE A 97 -3.50 25.82 11.80
N SER A 98 -2.74 26.36 10.83
CA SER A 98 -1.30 26.64 10.99
C SER A 98 -0.52 25.45 11.58
N ILE A 99 -0.78 24.25 11.04
CA ILE A 99 -0.16 23.02 11.56
C ILE A 99 1.36 23.01 11.40
N SER A 100 2.05 22.48 12.40
CA SER A 100 3.50 22.29 12.33
C SER A 100 3.89 21.29 11.24
N TYR A 101 5.03 21.50 10.59
CA TYR A 101 5.56 20.60 9.57
C TYR A 101 5.73 19.14 10.06
N LYS A 102 5.94 18.94 11.37
CA LYS A 102 5.97 17.60 12.01
C LYS A 102 4.63 16.86 11.84
N VAL A 103 3.52 17.56 12.02
CA VAL A 103 2.16 17.01 11.87
C VAL A 103 1.89 16.68 10.40
N ILE A 104 2.39 17.52 9.47
CA ILE A 104 2.29 17.26 8.03
C ILE A 104 3.00 15.96 7.65
N VAL A 105 4.24 15.77 8.11
CA VAL A 105 5.01 14.55 7.86
C VAL A 105 4.32 13.32 8.45
N LEU A 106 3.76 13.43 9.66
CA LEU A 106 3.02 12.35 10.30
C LEU A 106 1.77 11.96 9.48
N ILE A 107 0.94 12.94 9.09
CA ILE A 107 -0.27 12.70 8.29
C ILE A 107 0.10 12.09 6.92
N ALA A 108 1.15 12.61 6.28
CA ALA A 108 1.62 12.09 5.00
C ALA A 108 2.12 10.63 5.11
N ALA A 109 2.92 10.31 6.13
CA ALA A 109 3.43 8.97 6.36
C ALA A 109 2.31 7.97 6.70
N LEU A 110 1.35 8.38 7.55
CA LEU A 110 0.19 7.58 7.89
C LEU A 110 -0.75 7.39 6.69
N GLY A 111 -1.01 8.43 5.91
CA GLY A 111 -1.85 8.36 4.72
C GLY A 111 -1.22 7.51 3.61
N TRP A 112 0.11 7.56 3.46
CA TRP A 112 0.85 6.63 2.61
C TRP A 112 0.61 5.18 3.03
N SER A 113 0.86 4.86 4.31
CA SER A 113 0.62 3.52 4.85
C SER A 113 -0.83 3.07 4.68
N ALA A 114 -1.78 3.93 5.03
CA ALA A 114 -3.21 3.67 4.91
C ALA A 114 -3.61 3.35 3.48
N THR A 115 -3.09 4.09 2.48
CA THR A 115 -3.37 3.85 1.06
C THR A 115 -3.00 2.41 0.66
N PHE A 116 -1.80 1.95 1.02
CA PHE A 116 -1.37 0.59 0.69
C PHE A 116 -2.16 -0.49 1.44
N ILE A 117 -2.44 -0.27 2.73
CA ILE A 117 -3.23 -1.20 3.53
C ILE A 117 -4.67 -1.30 3.02
N THR A 118 -5.32 -0.16 2.74
CA THR A 118 -6.67 -0.13 2.18
C THR A 118 -6.72 -0.79 0.82
N TYR A 119 -5.71 -0.60 -0.04
CA TYR A 119 -5.64 -1.29 -1.33
C TYR A 119 -5.62 -2.80 -1.15
N ALA A 120 -4.74 -3.28 -0.28
CA ALA A 120 -4.62 -4.69 0.05
C ALA A 120 -5.93 -5.27 0.62
N LEU A 121 -6.58 -4.57 1.55
CA LEU A 121 -7.82 -5.02 2.17
C LEU A 121 -9.00 -4.99 1.20
N ALA A 122 -9.14 -3.92 0.41
CA ALA A 122 -10.18 -3.81 -0.61
C ALA A 122 -10.03 -4.93 -1.65
N PHE A 123 -8.78 -5.18 -2.07
CA PHE A 123 -8.50 -6.25 -3.01
C PHE A 123 -8.83 -7.65 -2.42
N TRP A 124 -8.48 -7.88 -1.15
CA TRP A 124 -8.86 -9.10 -0.45
C TRP A 124 -10.38 -9.26 -0.28
N TYR A 125 -11.10 -8.15 -0.04
CA TYR A 125 -12.55 -8.15 0.12
C TYR A 125 -13.28 -8.55 -1.18
N TYR A 126 -12.87 -7.99 -2.32
CA TYR A 126 -13.44 -8.29 -3.64
C TYR A 126 -13.10 -9.69 -4.16
N GLU A 127 -12.06 -10.33 -3.64
CA GLU A 127 -11.77 -11.73 -3.98
C GLU A 127 -12.68 -12.69 -3.21
N LYS A 128 -13.12 -12.30 -2.01
CA LYS A 128 -13.92 -13.15 -1.11
C LYS A 128 -15.44 -13.01 -1.32
N HIS A 129 -15.92 -11.91 -1.90
CA HIS A 129 -17.33 -11.63 -2.21
C HIS A 129 -17.52 -11.34 -3.70
#